data_AF-A0A349K4H9-F1
#
_entry.id   AF-A0A349K4H9-F1
#
_cell.length_a   1.000
_cell.length_b   1.000
_cell.length_c   1.000
_cell.angle_alpha   90.00
_cell.angle_beta   90.00
_cell.angle_gamma   90.00
#
_symmetry.space_group_name_H-M   'P 1'
#
loop_
_entity.id
_entity.type
_entity.pdbx_description
1 polymer ?
#
loop_
_entity_poly.entity_id
_entity_poly.type
_entity_poly.pdbx_seq_one_letter_code
_entity_poly.pdbx_strand_id
1 'polypeptide(L)' 'MKVTTTLTFLVSAFAGFASAATLANRWSFNGDTGDSVGGNAGVLIGDASVTGGQLQLDGAPNGPSADSMGFT' A
#
# COMPACT_ATOMS: atom_id res chain seq x y z
N MET A 1 -61.09 19.97 16.07
CA MET A 1 -60.06 18.90 16.02
C MET A 1 -59.44 18.89 14.64
N LYS A 2 -58.13 19.16 14.53
CA LYS A 2 -57.27 18.65 13.45
C LYS A 2 -55.86 18.67 14.01
N VAL A 3 -55.39 17.47 14.28
CA VAL A 3 -54.17 17.14 14.98
C VAL A 3 -52.97 17.52 14.10
N THR A 4 -52.04 18.23 14.73
CA THR A 4 -50.69 18.58 14.25
C THR A 4 -49.92 17.33 13.84
N THR A 5 -49.34 17.27 12.65
CA THR A 5 -48.40 16.21 12.28
C THR A 5 -47.35 16.72 11.30
N THR A 6 -46.19 17.13 11.83
CA THR A 6 -44.95 17.17 11.06
C THR A 6 -43.85 16.61 11.94
N LEU A 7 -43.71 15.29 11.89
CA LEU A 7 -42.63 14.52 12.52
C LEU A 7 -41.38 14.65 11.64
N THR A 8 -40.51 15.62 11.92
CA THR A 8 -39.19 15.70 11.26
C THR A 8 -38.26 14.67 11.91
N PHE A 9 -37.90 13.63 11.15
CA PHE A 9 -36.95 12.60 11.55
C PHE A 9 -35.60 13.22 11.95
N LEU A 10 -35.20 12.99 13.20
CA LEU A 10 -33.92 13.41 13.74
C LEU A 10 -32.83 12.42 13.33
N VAL A 11 -31.88 12.92 12.53
CA VAL A 11 -30.47 12.48 12.35
C VAL A 11 -30.22 10.98 12.09
N SER A 12 -29.99 10.66 10.82
CA SER A 12 -29.28 9.46 10.37
C SER A 12 -27.84 9.80 9.95
N ALA A 13 -27.06 10.39 10.86
CA ALA A 13 -25.66 10.76 10.59
C ALA A 13 -24.73 10.18 11.65
N PHE A 14 -24.75 8.85 11.77
CA PHE A 14 -23.65 8.09 12.37
C PHE A 14 -23.23 6.98 11.39
N ALA A 15 -23.08 7.36 10.11
CA ALA A 15 -22.40 6.50 9.15
C ALA A 15 -20.93 6.45 9.57
N GLY A 16 -20.46 5.24 9.85
CA GLY A 16 -19.30 4.97 10.66
C GLY A 16 -18.01 5.62 10.20
N PHE A 17 -17.22 6.04 11.18
CA PHE A 17 -15.77 6.18 11.05
C PHE A 17 -15.17 4.78 10.88
N ALA A 18 -15.41 4.13 9.74
CA ALA A 18 -14.56 3.05 9.32
C ALA A 18 -13.20 3.69 9.02
N SER A 19 -12.20 3.44 9.86
CA SER A 19 -10.83 3.83 9.53
C SER A 19 -10.46 3.09 8.25
N ALA A 20 -10.37 3.81 7.13
CA ALA A 20 -9.80 3.26 5.92
C ALA A 20 -8.37 2.80 6.25
N ALA A 21 -7.97 1.63 5.75
CA ALA A 21 -6.59 1.21 5.86
C ALA A 21 -5.70 2.17 5.06
N THR A 22 -4.74 2.80 5.72
CA THR A 22 -3.73 3.60 5.03
C THR A 22 -2.69 2.65 4.45
N LEU A 23 -2.52 2.67 3.13
CA LEU A 23 -1.41 1.98 2.49
C LEU A 23 -0.11 2.67 2.95
N ALA A 24 0.76 1.93 3.63
CA ALA A 24 2.02 2.49 4.13
C ALA A 24 3.06 2.59 3.02
N ASN A 25 3.22 1.54 2.19
CA ASN A 25 4.27 1.45 1.18
C ASN A 25 3.73 0.78 -0.11
N ARG A 26 4.25 1.18 -1.27
CA ARG A 26 3.99 0.56 -2.58
C ARG A 26 5.17 0.75 -3.54
N TRP A 27 5.76 -0.36 -3.96
CA TRP A 27 6.77 -0.39 -5.01
C TRP A 27 6.14 -0.71 -6.35
N SER A 28 6.43 0.12 -7.35
CA SER A 28 5.89 0.00 -8.71
C SER A 28 6.91 -0.51 -9.73
N PHE A 29 8.19 -0.58 -9.35
CA PHE A 29 9.30 -1.08 -10.16
C PHE A 29 9.40 -0.45 -11.56
N ASN A 30 9.00 0.83 -11.70
CA ASN A 30 9.06 1.58 -12.95
C ASN A 30 10.46 2.15 -13.22
N GLY A 31 11.47 1.28 -13.16
CA GLY A 31 12.88 1.63 -13.38
C GLY A 31 13.67 1.94 -12.11
N ASP A 32 13.04 1.95 -10.94
CA ASP A 32 13.71 2.15 -9.65
C ASP A 32 13.08 1.30 -8.53
N THR A 33 13.65 1.42 -7.32
CA THR A 33 13.20 0.78 -6.09
C THR A 33 12.49 1.77 -5.14
N GLY A 34 12.01 2.90 -5.67
CA GLY A 34 11.33 3.92 -4.89
C GLY A 34 9.95 3.49 -4.43
N ASP A 35 9.68 3.62 -3.14
CA ASP A 35 8.32 3.52 -2.61
C ASP A 35 7.52 4.76 -3.00
N SER A 36 6.45 4.55 -3.76
CA SER A 36 5.60 5.61 -4.28
C SER A 36 4.59 6.16 -3.26
N VAL A 37 4.54 5.59 -2.04
CA VAL A 37 3.57 5.95 -0.99
C VAL A 37 4.27 6.36 0.30
N GLY A 38 5.14 5.52 0.84
CA GLY A 38 5.83 5.76 2.12
C GLY A 38 7.13 6.56 1.98
N GLY A 39 7.68 6.69 0.77
CA GLY A 39 8.89 7.47 0.49
C GLY A 39 10.19 6.75 0.85
N ASN A 40 10.14 5.45 1.16
CA ASN A 40 11.32 4.64 1.46
C ASN A 40 12.04 4.22 0.17
N ALA A 41 13.35 3.99 0.26
CA ALA A 41 14.14 3.44 -0.85
C ALA A 41 14.40 1.95 -0.60
N GLY A 42 14.12 1.12 -1.59
CA GLY A 42 14.51 -0.28 -1.58
C GLY A 42 16.01 -0.44 -1.91
N VAL A 43 16.67 -1.37 -1.23
CA VAL A 43 18.08 -1.71 -1.45
C VAL A 43 18.16 -3.09 -2.09
N LEU A 44 18.70 -3.18 -3.29
CA LEU A 44 18.93 -4.44 -3.99
C LEU A 44 20.16 -5.14 -3.39
N ILE A 45 20.04 -6.42 -3.11
CA ILE A 45 21.09 -7.27 -2.53
C ILE A 45 21.35 -8.43 -3.50
N GLY A 46 22.63 -8.79 -3.69
CA GLY A 46 23.03 -9.78 -4.68
C GLY A 46 23.11 -9.17 -6.07
N ASP A 47 22.62 -9.91 -7.07
CA ASP A 47 22.42 -9.45 -8.45
C ASP A 47 20.95 -9.17 -8.79
N ALA A 48 20.10 -9.11 -7.76
CA ALA A 48 18.76 -8.56 -7.86
C ALA A 48 18.74 -7.22 -8.61
N SER A 49 17.79 -7.07 -9.54
CA SER A 49 17.69 -5.90 -10.41
C SER A 49 16.25 -5.51 -10.73
N VAL A 50 16.02 -4.23 -11.03
CA VAL A 50 14.74 -3.77 -11.59
C VAL A 50 14.88 -3.64 -13.10
N THR A 51 14.21 -4.52 -13.84
CA THR A 51 14.23 -4.53 -15.31
C THR A 51 12.84 -4.85 -15.86
N GLY A 52 12.42 -4.17 -16.92
CA GLY A 52 11.15 -4.47 -17.58
C GLY A 52 9.91 -4.25 -16.70
N GLY A 53 9.99 -3.35 -15.72
CA GLY A 53 8.89 -3.06 -14.80
C GLY A 53 8.76 -4.03 -13.62
N GLN A 54 9.79 -4.85 -13.36
CA GLN A 54 9.74 -5.94 -12.39
C GLN A 54 11.02 -6.01 -11.55
N LEU A 55 10.89 -6.42 -10.29
CA LEU A 55 12.02 -6.88 -9.48
C LEU A 55 12.37 -8.31 -9.89
N GLN A 56 13.58 -8.48 -10.40
CA GLN A 56 14.13 -9.77 -10.79
C GLN A 56 14.88 -10.37 -9.61
N LEU A 57 14.47 -11.57 -9.20
CA LEU A 57 15.17 -12.46 -8.28
C LEU A 57 15.32 -13.77 -9.04
N ASP A 58 16.50 -14.01 -9.62
CA ASP A 58 16.65 -15.02 -10.67
C ASP A 58 16.69 -16.48 -10.14
N GLY A 59 16.73 -16.63 -8.82
CA GLY A 59 16.76 -17.91 -8.12
C GLY A 59 18.18 -18.44 -7.85
N ALA A 60 19.23 -17.65 -8.10
CA ALA A 60 20.61 -17.96 -7.75
C ALA A 60 21.33 -16.73 -7.13
N PRO A 61 22.36 -16.94 -6.29
CA PRO A 61 22.61 -18.15 -5.52
C PRO A 61 21.46 -18.40 -4.51
N ASN A 62 21.45 -19.57 -3.86
CA ASN A 62 20.43 -19.92 -2.87
C ASN A 62 20.91 -19.71 -1.43
N GLY A 63 19.97 -19.64 -0.49
CA GLY A 63 20.27 -19.56 0.95
C GLY A 63 20.58 -18.14 1.41
N PRO A 64 21.49 -17.93 2.39
CA PRO A 64 21.77 -16.61 2.96
C PRO A 64 22.31 -15.58 1.98
N SER A 65 22.86 -16.03 0.85
CA SER A 65 23.38 -15.18 -0.21
C SER A 65 22.37 -14.91 -1.32
N ALA A 66 21.12 -15.37 -1.18
CA ALA A 66 20.11 -15.22 -2.22
C ALA A 66 19.74 -13.77 -2.48
N ASP A 67 19.34 -13.52 -3.73
CA ASP A 67 18.78 -12.26 -4.17
C ASP A 67 17.62 -11.81 -3.29
N SER A 68 17.65 -10.52 -2.92
CA SER A 68 16.57 -9.91 -2.15
C SER A 68 16.53 -8.39 -2.34
N MET A 69 15.42 -7.79 -1.92
CA MET A 69 15.31 -6.35 -1.76
C MET A 69 14.97 -6.06 -0.30
N GLY A 70 15.81 -5.26 0.35
CA GLY A 70 15.60 -4.76 1.71
C GLY A 70 14.91 -3.40 1.70
N PHE A 71 14.17 -3.10 2.76
CA PHE A 71 13.46 -1.82 2.94
C PHE A 71 14.12 -1.04 4.09
N THR A 72 14.24 0.27 3.93
CA THR A 72 14.69 1.20 4.98
C THR A 72 13.52 1.86 5.68
#